data_AF-A0A7Z0J832-F1
#
_entry.id   AF-A0A7Z0J832-F1
#
_cell.length_a   1.000
_cell.length_b   1.000
_cell.length_c   1.000
_cell.angle_alpha   90.00
_cell.angle_beta   90.00
_cell.angle_gamma   90.00
#
_symmetry.space_group_name_H-M   'P 1'
#
loop_
_entity.id
_entity.type
_entity.pdbx_description
1 polymer ?
#
loop_
_entity_poly.entity_id
_entity_poly.type
_entity_poly.pdbx_seq_one_letter_code
_entity_poly.pdbx_strand_id
1 'polypeptide(L)'
;MRTLFSGEAHVDYGQIYVCGDDGRASEGPLLEASFAGQRAGLCGAAVPGHLFLLTGTHTGYVPITVELHGAEPPLDAEAWEDVVEVSFRPVSAENALVEWDGDSHPLSLSHTPYRVRYHCRGMDEAHDATRATGDPVVDEYLVRLWPGPVAADRVVKETSEAAAYWHAFARRQPPPPTPEERAEAERRARERQEYAERQREREAWGGYLPSDRLRAVRTTFRTFQGRPKGGLVALDAPLVHAIDAAGPEVQRALARWAAHRACAAAGLDGIDWVARALAELDRGEPLSPPLDAPRRLREAVFADARVPRSHDGTPGQPQSVAFAALVDAAADDPLEAALNALHAAVAAHGTDGAHLCAEVRRAFPATAAPPATERDRRHTTPTAR
;
A
#
# COMPACT_ATOMS: atom_id res chain seq x y z
N MET A 1 -23.46 40.86 -6.25
CA MET A 1 -22.38 40.36 -5.37
C MET A 1 -23.03 39.52 -4.27
N ARG A 2 -22.39 38.40 -3.89
CA ARG A 2 -22.85 37.46 -2.87
C ARG A 2 -21.67 37.11 -1.96
N THR A 3 -21.78 37.34 -0.65
CA THR A 3 -20.80 36.86 0.32
C THR A 3 -20.97 35.35 0.49
N LEU A 4 -19.89 34.60 0.29
CA LEU A 4 -19.84 33.15 0.50
C LEU A 4 -19.37 32.81 1.91
N PHE A 5 -18.41 33.57 2.43
CA PHE A 5 -17.89 33.45 3.79
C PHE A 5 -17.49 34.83 4.31
N SER A 6 -17.70 35.06 5.61
CA SER A 6 -17.25 36.25 6.32
C SER A 6 -17.10 35.88 7.79
N GLY A 7 -15.88 35.82 8.27
CA GLY A 7 -15.57 35.39 9.63
C GLY A 7 -14.08 35.36 9.86
N GLU A 8 -13.67 34.72 10.95
CA GLU A 8 -12.26 34.40 11.19
C GLU A 8 -12.01 32.95 10.77
N ALA A 9 -10.84 32.69 10.17
CA ALA A 9 -10.38 31.34 9.81
C ALA A 9 -9.13 31.02 10.63
N HIS A 10 -9.03 29.79 11.16
CA HIS A 10 -7.84 29.32 11.84
C HIS A 10 -6.71 29.03 10.85
N VAL A 11 -5.53 29.58 11.17
CA VAL A 11 -4.30 29.46 10.42
C VAL A 11 -3.22 28.87 11.30
N ASP A 12 -2.34 28.08 10.70
CA ASP A 12 -1.05 27.71 11.26
C ASP A 12 -0.06 27.65 10.10
N TYR A 13 1.18 28.09 10.32
CA TYR A 13 2.17 28.34 9.25
C TYR A 13 1.72 29.37 8.20
N GLY A 14 0.83 30.30 8.57
CA GLY A 14 0.45 31.45 7.74
C GLY A 14 -0.27 31.08 6.43
N GLN A 15 -1.13 30.06 6.47
CA GLN A 15 -1.74 29.47 5.28
C GLN A 15 -3.22 29.14 5.49
N ILE A 16 -4.00 29.41 4.44
CA ILE A 16 -5.42 29.05 4.29
C ILE A 16 -5.62 28.51 2.89
N TYR A 17 -6.56 27.61 2.69
CA TYR A 17 -6.81 27.00 1.39
C TYR A 17 -8.22 27.26 0.88
N VAL A 18 -8.36 27.28 -0.44
CA VAL A 18 -9.64 26.99 -1.10
C VAL A 18 -9.45 25.74 -1.94
N CYS A 19 -10.13 24.66 -1.62
CA CYS A 19 -10.08 23.44 -2.41
C CYS A 19 -11.43 22.72 -2.40
N GLY A 20 -11.61 21.83 -3.37
CA GLY A 20 -12.74 20.91 -3.37
C GLY A 20 -12.37 19.56 -2.78
N ASP A 21 -13.31 18.90 -2.09
CA ASP A 21 -13.11 17.51 -1.70
C ASP A 21 -13.07 16.64 -2.98
N ASP A 22 -11.88 16.11 -3.27
CA ASP A 22 -11.62 15.14 -4.33
C ASP A 22 -11.18 13.77 -3.75
N GLY A 23 -11.35 13.57 -2.44
CA GLY A 23 -10.88 12.39 -1.72
C GLY A 23 -9.37 12.36 -1.45
N ARG A 24 -8.64 13.47 -1.69
CA ARG A 24 -7.20 13.60 -1.39
C ARG A 24 -6.89 14.64 -0.29
N ALA A 25 -7.91 15.13 0.39
CA ALA A 25 -7.87 16.28 1.31
C ALA A 25 -7.00 16.15 2.59
N SER A 26 -6.25 15.06 2.78
CA SER A 26 -5.46 14.88 4.00
C SER A 26 -4.14 15.66 4.03
N GLU A 27 -3.65 16.16 2.89
CA GLU A 27 -2.46 17.00 2.80
C GLU A 27 -2.73 18.11 1.76
N GLY A 28 -2.75 19.38 2.18
CA GLY A 28 -2.84 20.52 1.25
C GLY A 28 -1.72 20.47 0.19
N PRO A 29 -1.87 21.16 -0.95
CA PRO A 29 -0.86 21.13 -1.99
C PRO A 29 0.48 21.69 -1.46
N LEU A 30 1.60 21.09 -1.86
CA LEU A 30 2.93 21.59 -1.52
C LEU A 30 3.05 23.07 -1.89
N LEU A 31 3.67 23.86 -1.01
CA LEU A 31 3.82 25.30 -1.17
C LEU A 31 4.45 25.64 -2.54
N GLU A 32 5.60 25.04 -2.86
CA GLU A 32 6.30 25.28 -4.13
C GLU A 32 5.44 24.95 -5.36
N ALA A 33 4.67 23.85 -5.30
CA ALA A 33 3.81 23.41 -6.39
C ALA A 33 2.65 24.39 -6.62
N SER A 34 2.11 25.00 -5.56
CA SER A 34 1.01 25.97 -5.61
C SER A 34 1.39 27.28 -6.30
N PHE A 35 2.68 27.62 -6.29
CA PHE A 35 3.24 28.82 -6.90
C PHE A 35 4.05 28.56 -8.18
N ALA A 36 4.08 27.30 -8.66
CA ALA A 36 4.85 26.91 -9.83
C ALA A 36 4.51 27.78 -11.06
N GLY A 37 5.52 28.45 -11.61
CA GLY A 37 5.39 29.33 -12.77
C GLY A 37 4.64 30.65 -12.53
N GLN A 38 4.24 30.97 -11.30
CA GLN A 38 3.58 32.25 -10.99
C GLN A 38 4.57 33.38 -10.71
N ARG A 39 4.09 34.62 -10.85
CA ARG A 39 4.76 35.85 -10.40
C ARG A 39 4.18 36.36 -9.08
N ALA A 40 2.88 36.19 -8.88
CA ALA A 40 2.13 36.48 -7.67
C ALA A 40 2.42 35.41 -6.62
N GLY A 41 2.86 35.86 -5.45
CA GLY A 41 3.30 35.01 -4.35
C GLY A 41 2.36 34.95 -3.18
N LEU A 42 1.30 35.78 -3.12
CA LEU A 42 0.35 35.79 -2.01
C LEU A 42 -0.82 34.81 -2.20
N CYS A 43 -1.13 34.45 -3.45
CA CYS A 43 -2.20 33.53 -3.81
C CYS A 43 -1.68 32.54 -4.85
N GLY A 44 -1.47 31.28 -4.44
CA GLY A 44 -1.00 30.19 -5.29
C GLY A 44 -2.16 29.47 -5.95
N ALA A 45 -2.18 29.37 -7.27
CA ALA A 45 -3.26 28.75 -8.06
C ALA A 45 -2.73 27.82 -9.17
N ALA A 46 -1.45 27.45 -9.12
CA ALA A 46 -0.84 26.59 -10.14
C ALA A 46 -1.31 25.13 -10.05
N VAL A 47 -1.84 24.72 -8.91
CA VAL A 47 -2.43 23.39 -8.71
C VAL A 47 -3.93 23.44 -9.05
N PRO A 48 -4.40 22.68 -10.05
CA PRO A 48 -5.82 22.69 -10.44
C PRO A 48 -6.73 22.33 -9.26
N GLY A 49 -7.79 23.12 -9.04
CA GLY A 49 -8.73 22.88 -7.95
C GLY A 49 -8.31 23.41 -6.59
N HIS A 50 -7.12 24.01 -6.46
CA HIS A 50 -6.62 24.57 -5.21
C HIS A 50 -6.25 26.05 -5.33
N LEU A 51 -6.55 26.82 -4.28
CA LEU A 51 -5.90 28.08 -3.96
C LEU A 51 -5.14 27.94 -2.66
N PHE A 52 -3.93 28.45 -2.64
CA PHE A 52 -3.08 28.59 -1.47
C PHE A 52 -3.02 30.06 -1.12
N LEU A 53 -3.59 30.46 0.02
CA LEU A 53 -3.65 31.84 0.48
C LEU A 53 -2.64 32.02 1.61
N LEU A 54 -1.70 32.94 1.44
CA LEU A 54 -0.74 33.27 2.49
C LEU A 54 -1.25 34.40 3.37
N THR A 55 -0.91 34.32 4.65
CA THR A 55 -1.24 35.30 5.68
C THR A 55 0.04 35.76 6.40
N GLY A 56 0.00 36.94 7.02
CA GLY A 56 1.06 37.49 7.86
C GLY A 56 1.09 36.79 9.22
N THR A 57 -0.07 36.69 9.89
CA THR A 57 -0.21 35.91 11.12
C THR A 57 0.17 34.46 10.82
N HIS A 58 1.14 33.93 11.58
CA HIS A 58 1.62 32.57 11.41
C HIS A 58 0.66 31.56 12.04
N THR A 59 0.22 31.77 13.28
CA THR A 59 -0.67 30.84 13.98
C THR A 59 -1.79 31.59 14.70
N GLY A 60 -3.05 31.15 14.57
CA GLY A 60 -4.19 31.76 15.24
C GLY A 60 -5.38 31.95 14.32
N TYR A 61 -6.16 33.00 14.54
CA TYR A 61 -7.35 33.30 13.73
C TYR A 61 -7.13 34.58 12.93
N VAL A 62 -7.50 34.59 11.65
CA VAL A 62 -7.43 35.81 10.82
C VAL A 62 -8.79 36.11 10.19
N PRO A 63 -9.24 37.37 10.18
CA PRO A 63 -10.44 37.77 9.45
C PRO A 63 -10.27 37.58 7.94
N ILE A 64 -11.19 36.83 7.34
CA ILE A 64 -11.23 36.62 5.90
C ILE A 64 -12.67 36.69 5.38
N THR A 65 -12.84 37.42 4.28
CA THR A 65 -14.11 37.48 3.55
C THR A 65 -13.94 36.89 2.16
N VAL A 66 -14.88 36.05 1.75
CA VAL A 66 -14.94 35.48 0.40
C VAL A 66 -16.20 35.95 -0.29
N GLU A 67 -16.05 36.66 -1.41
CA GLU A 67 -17.15 37.24 -2.18
C GLU A 67 -17.20 36.67 -3.59
N LEU A 68 -18.40 36.35 -4.07
CA LEU A 68 -18.69 36.03 -5.47
C LEU A 68 -19.36 37.21 -6.17
N HIS A 69 -18.75 37.67 -7.24
CA HIS A 69 -19.22 38.75 -8.10
C HIS A 69 -19.67 38.19 -9.46
N GLY A 70 -20.64 38.85 -10.09
CA GLY A 70 -21.15 38.43 -11.40
C GLY A 70 -20.26 38.85 -12.58
N ALA A 71 -19.40 39.84 -12.35
CA ALA A 71 -18.42 40.38 -13.29
C ALA A 71 -17.22 40.93 -12.50
N GLU A 72 -16.20 41.41 -13.20
CA GLU A 72 -15.02 41.99 -12.55
C GLU A 72 -15.39 43.15 -11.60
N PRO A 73 -15.08 43.04 -10.30
CA PRO A 73 -15.34 44.11 -9.36
C PRO A 73 -14.36 45.27 -9.58
N PRO A 74 -14.77 46.53 -9.33
CA PRO A 74 -13.85 47.67 -9.36
C PRO A 74 -12.62 47.45 -8.47
N LEU A 75 -11.48 47.96 -8.91
CA LEU A 75 -10.26 47.92 -8.12
C LEU A 75 -10.27 49.08 -7.11
N ASP A 76 -10.36 48.76 -5.83
CA ASP A 76 -10.17 49.70 -4.73
C ASP A 76 -8.76 49.54 -4.17
N ALA A 77 -7.78 50.14 -4.86
CA ALA A 77 -6.37 49.97 -4.56
C ALA A 77 -5.91 50.77 -3.32
N GLU A 78 -6.69 51.74 -2.84
CA GLU A 78 -6.29 52.59 -1.70
C GLU A 78 -6.61 51.92 -0.36
N ALA A 79 -7.63 51.05 -0.30
CA ALA A 79 -8.07 50.41 0.95
C ALA A 79 -7.20 49.22 1.41
N TRP A 80 -6.37 48.67 0.51
CA TRP A 80 -5.59 47.45 0.72
C TRP A 80 -4.11 47.67 0.43
N GLU A 81 -3.23 47.01 1.18
CA GLU A 81 -1.79 47.13 1.02
C GLU A 81 -1.31 46.36 -0.20
N ASP A 82 -1.62 45.06 -0.25
CA ASP A 82 -1.19 44.18 -1.32
C ASP A 82 -2.39 43.54 -2.01
N VAL A 83 -2.30 43.47 -3.34
CA VAL A 83 -3.38 42.92 -4.16
C VAL A 83 -2.78 42.07 -5.28
N VAL A 84 -3.23 40.83 -5.37
CA VAL A 84 -2.84 39.91 -6.45
C VAL A 84 -4.06 39.34 -7.14
N GLU A 85 -3.89 38.95 -8.39
CA GLU A 85 -4.93 38.30 -9.17
C GLU A 85 -4.42 37.00 -9.79
N VAL A 86 -5.23 35.95 -9.72
CA VAL A 86 -4.93 34.63 -10.31
C VAL A 86 -6.16 34.07 -11.01
N SER A 87 -6.00 32.93 -11.69
CA SER A 87 -7.14 32.14 -12.21
C SER A 87 -7.36 30.92 -11.34
N PHE A 88 -8.61 30.65 -10.97
CA PHE A 88 -9.01 29.46 -10.24
C PHE A 88 -9.98 28.65 -11.08
N ARG A 89 -9.76 27.33 -11.16
CA ARG A 89 -10.70 26.41 -11.80
C ARG A 89 -11.10 25.33 -10.80
N PRO A 90 -12.33 25.39 -10.26
CA PRO A 90 -12.90 24.31 -9.48
C PRO A 90 -12.85 22.97 -10.23
N VAL A 91 -12.47 21.91 -9.53
CA VAL A 91 -12.50 20.52 -10.04
C VAL A 91 -13.64 19.69 -9.45
N SER A 92 -14.22 20.17 -8.34
CA SER A 92 -15.39 19.59 -7.66
C SER A 92 -16.49 20.65 -7.51
N ALA A 93 -17.73 20.21 -7.26
CA ALA A 93 -18.85 21.10 -6.97
C ALA A 93 -18.84 21.55 -5.49
N GLU A 94 -18.10 20.82 -4.66
CA GLU A 94 -18.00 20.99 -3.23
C GLU A 94 -16.68 21.67 -2.90
N ASN A 95 -16.53 22.93 -3.29
CA ASN A 95 -15.36 23.73 -2.90
C ASN A 95 -15.63 24.33 -1.53
N ALA A 96 -14.60 24.44 -0.70
CA ALA A 96 -14.67 25.07 0.62
C ALA A 96 -13.44 25.95 0.86
N LEU A 97 -13.60 26.93 1.74
CA LEU A 97 -12.49 27.54 2.45
C LEU A 97 -12.07 26.54 3.53
N VAL A 98 -10.81 26.10 3.54
CA VAL A 98 -10.32 25.07 4.45
C VAL A 98 -9.27 25.69 5.37
N GLU A 99 -9.53 25.56 6.67
CA GLU A 99 -8.65 25.96 7.76
C GLU A 99 -7.54 24.92 7.95
N TRP A 100 -6.47 25.29 8.67
CA TRP A 100 -5.33 24.40 8.84
C TRP A 100 -5.66 23.11 9.62
N ASP A 101 -6.56 23.18 10.61
CA ASP A 101 -6.94 22.04 11.45
C ASP A 101 -7.98 21.11 10.80
N GLY A 102 -8.38 21.41 9.55
CA GLY A 102 -9.30 20.61 8.75
C GLY A 102 -10.76 21.07 8.80
N ASP A 103 -11.09 22.09 9.61
CA ASP A 103 -12.41 22.72 9.53
C ASP A 103 -12.60 23.39 8.16
N SER A 104 -13.83 23.37 7.66
CA SER A 104 -14.11 23.84 6.30
C SER A 104 -15.47 24.54 6.17
N HIS A 105 -15.48 25.56 5.30
CA HIS A 105 -16.65 26.40 5.04
C HIS A 105 -17.04 26.32 3.56
N PRO A 106 -18.17 25.69 3.22
CA PRO A 106 -18.58 25.50 1.84
C PRO A 106 -18.70 26.80 1.04
N LEU A 107 -18.03 26.85 -0.10
CA LEU A 107 -18.09 27.91 -1.10
C LEU A 107 -18.86 27.36 -2.30
N SER A 108 -20.16 27.66 -2.41
CA SER A 108 -21.05 27.19 -3.48
C SER A 108 -20.68 27.76 -4.87
N LEU A 109 -19.56 27.29 -5.40
CA LEU A 109 -18.96 27.66 -6.69
C LEU A 109 -19.38 26.68 -7.79
N SER A 110 -19.55 27.19 -9.00
CA SER A 110 -19.86 26.36 -10.17
C SER A 110 -18.59 25.86 -10.87
N HIS A 111 -18.69 24.85 -11.74
CA HIS A 111 -17.56 24.32 -12.52
C HIS A 111 -17.14 25.22 -13.69
N THR A 112 -17.01 26.53 -13.44
CA THR A 112 -16.57 27.54 -14.41
C THR A 112 -15.22 28.11 -13.97
N PRO A 113 -14.35 28.56 -14.89
CA PRO A 113 -13.17 29.31 -14.50
C PRO A 113 -13.55 30.65 -13.84
N TYR A 114 -12.86 30.95 -12.75
CA TYR A 114 -12.95 32.21 -12.03
C TYR A 114 -11.64 32.97 -12.12
N ARG A 115 -11.73 34.30 -12.22
CA ARG A 115 -10.66 35.18 -11.78
C ARG A 115 -10.81 35.42 -10.29
N VAL A 116 -9.68 35.42 -9.60
CA VAL A 116 -9.61 35.64 -8.16
C VAL A 116 -8.75 36.86 -7.92
N ARG A 117 -9.22 37.78 -7.07
CA ARG A 117 -8.44 38.89 -6.53
C ARG A 117 -8.32 38.71 -5.04
N TYR A 118 -7.08 38.57 -4.56
CA TYR A 118 -6.76 38.43 -3.16
C TYR A 118 -6.16 39.74 -2.65
N HIS A 119 -6.76 40.29 -1.60
CA HIS A 119 -6.34 41.54 -0.99
C HIS A 119 -5.85 41.24 0.42
N CYS A 120 -4.73 41.84 0.78
CA CYS A 120 -4.06 41.65 2.07
C CYS A 120 -3.78 43.01 2.70
N ARG A 121 -3.85 43.06 4.03
CA ARG A 121 -3.48 44.22 4.84
C ARG A 121 -2.92 43.74 6.18
N GLY A 122 -1.92 44.44 6.70
CA GLY A 122 -1.30 44.17 8.00
C GLY A 122 -0.31 43.01 7.99
N MET A 123 0.15 42.55 6.82
CA MET A 123 0.99 41.35 6.73
C MET A 123 2.36 41.52 7.41
N ASP A 124 2.98 42.70 7.30
CA ASP A 124 4.27 42.99 7.93
C ASP A 124 4.15 43.09 9.45
N GLU A 125 3.07 43.71 9.93
CA GLU A 125 2.81 43.89 11.36
C GLU A 125 2.44 42.57 12.05
N ALA A 126 1.75 41.69 11.32
CA ALA A 126 1.37 40.36 11.78
C ALA A 126 2.46 39.30 11.56
N HIS A 127 3.60 39.66 10.95
CA HIS A 127 4.62 38.71 10.53
C HIS A 127 5.09 37.81 11.68
N ASP A 128 5.00 36.49 11.47
CA ASP A 128 5.36 35.45 12.44
C ASP A 128 4.61 35.54 13.78
N ALA A 129 3.51 36.30 13.84
CA ALA A 129 2.72 36.45 15.04
C ALA A 129 1.90 35.18 15.36
N THR A 130 1.67 34.97 16.67
CA THR A 130 0.65 34.06 17.17
C THR A 130 -0.49 34.87 17.78
N ARG A 131 -1.73 34.67 17.31
CA ARG A 131 -2.91 35.41 17.77
C ARG A 131 -3.91 34.50 18.49
N ALA A 132 -4.23 34.80 19.75
CA ALA A 132 -5.27 34.09 20.49
C ALA A 132 -6.66 34.71 20.26
N THR A 133 -7.71 33.94 20.54
CA THR A 133 -9.09 34.44 20.48
C THR A 133 -9.28 35.64 21.41
N GLY A 134 -9.71 36.78 20.85
CA GLY A 134 -9.93 38.03 21.58
C GLY A 134 -8.78 39.03 21.53
N ASP A 135 -7.62 38.64 20.99
CA ASP A 135 -6.53 39.56 20.72
C ASP A 135 -6.90 40.53 19.57
N PRO A 136 -6.29 41.74 19.53
CA PRO A 136 -6.49 42.67 18.43
C PRO A 136 -6.22 42.02 17.06
N VAL A 137 -7.05 42.37 16.08
CA VAL A 137 -6.80 42.00 14.67
C VAL A 137 -5.64 42.86 14.16
N VAL A 138 -4.63 42.20 13.60
CA VAL A 138 -3.45 42.86 13.00
C VAL A 138 -3.54 42.80 11.47
N ASP A 139 -3.84 41.63 10.92
CA ASP A 139 -4.00 41.41 9.49
C ASP A 139 -5.43 41.03 9.09
N GLU A 140 -5.80 41.35 7.85
CA GLU A 140 -7.14 41.11 7.29
C GLU A 140 -7.05 40.75 5.80
N TYR A 141 -7.97 39.89 5.35
CA TYR A 141 -7.96 39.32 4.01
C TYR A 141 -9.31 39.38 3.30
N LEU A 142 -9.27 39.61 1.98
CA LEU A 142 -10.45 39.60 1.11
C LEU A 142 -10.18 38.85 -0.20
N VAL A 143 -10.97 37.81 -0.43
CA VAL A 143 -10.99 37.03 -1.68
C VAL A 143 -12.22 37.42 -2.48
N ARG A 144 -12.02 37.94 -3.69
CA ARG A 144 -13.11 38.21 -4.65
C ARG A 144 -12.99 37.28 -5.84
N LEU A 145 -14.05 36.54 -6.14
CA LEU A 145 -14.16 35.68 -7.30
C LEU A 145 -15.16 36.26 -8.30
N TRP A 146 -14.86 36.19 -9.59
CA TRP A 146 -15.83 36.46 -10.66
C TRP A 146 -15.58 35.55 -11.86
N PRO A 147 -16.61 35.14 -12.61
CA PRO A 147 -16.43 34.33 -13.82
C PRO A 147 -15.55 35.06 -14.82
N GLY A 148 -14.57 34.37 -15.40
CA GLY A 148 -13.67 34.95 -16.40
C GLY A 148 -12.75 33.91 -17.03
N PRO A 149 -12.18 34.21 -18.21
CA PRO A 149 -11.23 33.31 -18.85
C PRO A 149 -9.97 33.14 -18.00
N VAL A 150 -9.33 31.96 -18.11
CA VAL A 150 -8.02 31.72 -17.52
C VAL A 150 -7.02 32.67 -18.17
N ALA A 151 -6.30 33.42 -17.35
CA ALA A 151 -5.20 34.28 -17.77
C ALA A 151 -4.04 34.16 -16.76
N ALA A 152 -2.87 34.68 -17.15
CA ALA A 152 -1.72 34.76 -16.26
C ALA A 152 -2.08 35.47 -14.94
N ASP A 153 -1.33 35.14 -13.89
CA ASP A 153 -1.40 35.85 -12.64
C ASP A 153 -0.82 37.26 -12.76
N ARG A 154 -1.27 38.16 -11.89
CA ARG A 154 -0.87 39.57 -11.87
C ARG A 154 -0.67 40.04 -10.44
N VAL A 155 0.46 40.70 -10.19
CA VAL A 155 0.65 41.54 -9.00
C VAL A 155 0.05 42.90 -9.31
N VAL A 156 -1.04 43.27 -8.63
CA VAL A 156 -1.77 44.51 -8.86
C VAL A 156 -1.20 45.63 -7.99
N LYS A 157 -0.88 45.32 -6.73
CA LYS A 157 -0.26 46.23 -5.76
C LYS A 157 0.66 45.42 -4.84
N GLU A 158 1.85 45.96 -4.59
CA GLU A 158 2.87 45.42 -3.69
C GLU A 158 3.40 46.61 -2.86
N THR A 159 3.14 46.61 -1.56
CA THR A 159 3.62 47.62 -0.61
C THR A 159 4.31 47.01 0.60
N SER A 160 3.96 45.79 1.01
CA SER A 160 4.55 45.14 2.18
C SER A 160 5.85 44.39 1.86
N GLU A 161 6.72 44.26 2.85
CA GLU A 161 7.93 43.43 2.74
C GLU A 161 7.57 41.94 2.61
N ALA A 162 6.52 41.49 3.30
CA ALA A 162 5.98 40.15 3.20
C ALA A 162 5.56 39.81 1.76
N ALA A 163 4.81 40.70 1.10
CA ALA A 163 4.44 40.51 -0.31
C ALA A 163 5.67 40.43 -1.20
N ALA A 164 6.61 41.37 -1.06
CA ALA A 164 7.84 41.38 -1.85
C ALA A 164 8.64 40.07 -1.71
N TYR A 165 8.74 39.53 -0.48
CA TYR A 165 9.37 38.24 -0.20
C TYR A 165 8.67 37.09 -0.93
N TRP A 166 7.35 36.96 -0.78
CA TRP A 166 6.58 35.87 -1.37
C TRP A 166 6.54 35.95 -2.90
N HIS A 167 6.48 37.16 -3.46
CA HIS A 167 6.64 37.39 -4.90
C HIS A 167 8.01 36.93 -5.42
N ALA A 168 9.09 37.19 -4.67
CA ALA A 168 10.42 36.68 -5.00
C ALA A 168 10.52 35.15 -4.87
N PHE A 169 9.82 34.54 -3.90
CA PHE A 169 9.69 33.09 -3.80
C PHE A 169 8.98 32.48 -5.02
N ALA A 170 7.81 32.99 -5.40
CA ALA A 170 7.02 32.48 -6.53
C ALA A 170 7.81 32.55 -7.85
N ARG A 171 8.49 33.67 -8.11
CA ARG A 171 9.33 33.85 -9.32
C ARG A 171 10.51 32.88 -9.41
N ARG A 172 10.94 32.26 -8.31
CA ARG A 172 12.00 31.25 -8.29
C ARG A 172 11.47 29.83 -8.54
N GLN A 173 10.16 29.62 -8.45
CA GLN A 173 9.59 28.31 -8.69
C GLN A 173 9.65 27.97 -10.17
N PRO A 174 10.03 26.72 -10.52
CA PRO A 174 9.97 26.26 -11.89
C PRO A 174 8.51 26.27 -12.37
N PRO A 175 8.27 26.32 -13.70
CA PRO A 175 6.94 26.09 -14.23
C PRO A 175 6.43 24.69 -13.81
N PRO A 176 5.11 24.50 -13.70
CA PRO A 176 4.56 23.20 -13.37
C PRO A 176 4.94 22.19 -14.46
N PRO A 177 5.15 20.91 -14.09
CA PRO A 177 5.47 19.88 -15.08
C PRO A 177 4.34 19.78 -16.10
N THR A 178 4.73 19.64 -17.36
CA THR A 178 3.81 19.45 -18.49
C THR A 178 2.99 18.18 -18.30
N PRO A 179 1.82 18.05 -18.97
CA PRO A 179 1.03 16.82 -18.93
C PRO A 179 1.83 15.57 -19.35
N GLU A 180 2.76 15.71 -20.29
CA GLU A 180 3.62 14.62 -20.77
C GLU A 180 4.62 14.17 -19.70
N GLU A 181 5.28 15.12 -19.03
CA GLU A 181 6.22 14.84 -17.93
C GLU A 181 5.51 14.19 -16.74
N ARG A 182 4.29 14.63 -16.40
CA ARG A 182 3.47 13.99 -15.35
C ARG A 182 3.13 12.55 -15.72
N ALA A 183 2.65 12.33 -16.94
CA ALA A 183 2.32 10.99 -17.42
C ALA A 183 3.56 10.08 -17.43
N GLU A 184 4.74 10.60 -17.77
CA GLU A 184 5.99 9.84 -17.69
C GLU A 184 6.41 9.52 -16.24
N ALA A 185 6.30 10.50 -15.33
CA ALA A 185 6.59 10.28 -13.93
C ALA A 185 5.67 9.20 -13.32
N GLU A 186 4.38 9.21 -13.67
CA GLU A 186 3.42 8.17 -13.27
C GLU A 186 3.78 6.80 -13.85
N ARG A 187 4.15 6.71 -15.13
CA ARG A 187 4.63 5.45 -15.72
C ARG A 187 5.85 4.92 -14.98
N ARG A 188 6.86 5.75 -14.77
CA ARG A 188 8.08 5.38 -14.02
C ARG A 188 7.75 4.98 -12.58
N ALA A 189 6.77 5.62 -11.93
CA ALA A 189 6.33 5.26 -10.59
C ALA A 189 5.66 3.88 -10.56
N ARG A 190 4.76 3.59 -11.53
CA ARG A 190 4.15 2.26 -11.71
C ARG A 190 5.21 1.19 -11.95
N GLU A 191 6.16 1.44 -12.84
CA GLU A 191 7.27 0.53 -13.11
C GLU A 191 8.11 0.26 -11.86
N ARG A 192 8.44 1.30 -11.08
CA ARG A 192 9.16 1.14 -9.80
C ARG A 192 8.33 0.33 -8.79
N GLN A 193 7.03 0.57 -8.71
CA GLN A 193 6.14 -0.17 -7.83
C GLN A 193 6.08 -1.64 -8.23
N GLU A 194 5.82 -1.95 -9.50
CA GLU A 194 5.82 -3.32 -10.03
C GLU A 194 7.16 -4.01 -9.83
N TYR A 195 8.27 -3.29 -10.03
CA TYR A 195 9.60 -3.81 -9.77
C TYR A 195 9.79 -4.13 -8.29
N ALA A 196 9.41 -3.20 -7.40
CA ALA A 196 9.50 -3.41 -5.95
C ALA A 196 8.60 -4.56 -5.48
N GLU A 197 7.39 -4.70 -6.02
CA GLU A 197 6.50 -5.83 -5.76
C GLU A 197 7.12 -7.15 -6.22
N ARG A 198 7.70 -7.19 -7.43
CA ARG A 198 8.43 -8.35 -7.94
C ARG A 198 9.65 -8.70 -7.08
N GLN A 199 10.38 -7.71 -6.56
CA GLN A 199 11.51 -7.95 -5.66
C GLN A 199 11.03 -8.48 -4.30
N ARG A 200 9.99 -7.88 -3.71
CA ARG A 200 9.38 -8.38 -2.47
C ARG A 200 8.87 -9.80 -2.61
N GLU A 201 8.23 -10.12 -3.73
CA GLU A 201 7.81 -11.50 -4.02
C GLU A 201 9.03 -12.42 -4.12
N ARG A 202 10.05 -12.05 -4.90
CA ARG A 202 11.29 -12.83 -5.01
C ARG A 202 11.95 -13.10 -3.66
N GLU A 203 12.06 -12.09 -2.81
CA GLU A 203 12.62 -12.20 -1.46
C GLU A 203 11.78 -13.14 -0.59
N ALA A 204 10.46 -12.99 -0.61
CA ALA A 204 9.52 -13.86 0.10
C ALA A 204 9.62 -15.33 -0.36
N TRP A 205 10.06 -15.56 -1.60
CA TRP A 205 10.27 -16.88 -2.22
C TRP A 205 11.73 -17.34 -2.23
N GLY A 206 12.58 -16.77 -1.37
CA GLY A 206 13.96 -17.21 -1.14
C GLY A 206 14.89 -16.95 -2.33
N GLY A 207 14.66 -15.89 -3.10
CA GLY A 207 15.49 -15.47 -4.23
C GLY A 207 14.95 -15.86 -5.61
N TYR A 208 13.84 -16.62 -5.66
CA TYR A 208 13.24 -17.13 -6.88
C TYR A 208 11.84 -16.53 -7.07
N LEU A 209 11.38 -16.38 -8.31
CA LEU A 209 9.97 -16.06 -8.56
C LEU A 209 9.17 -17.36 -8.64
N PRO A 210 8.02 -17.46 -7.97
CA PRO A 210 7.17 -18.65 -8.04
C PRO A 210 6.52 -18.79 -9.41
N SER A 211 6.17 -20.02 -9.79
CA SER A 211 5.25 -20.25 -10.90
C SER A 211 3.81 -19.87 -10.51
N ASP A 212 2.93 -19.70 -11.50
CA ASP A 212 1.51 -19.44 -11.24
C ASP A 212 0.83 -20.58 -10.46
N ARG A 213 1.29 -21.83 -10.66
CA ARG A 213 0.80 -22.99 -9.90
C ARG A 213 1.22 -22.89 -8.44
N LEU A 214 2.49 -22.56 -8.17
CA LEU A 214 2.99 -22.37 -6.83
C LEU A 214 2.33 -21.17 -6.11
N ARG A 215 2.00 -20.10 -6.84
CA ARG A 215 1.17 -18.98 -6.33
C ARG A 215 -0.23 -19.42 -5.95
N ALA A 216 -0.87 -20.25 -6.77
CA ALA A 216 -2.22 -20.76 -6.51
C ALA A 216 -2.26 -21.63 -5.25
N VAL A 217 -1.35 -22.60 -5.13
CA VAL A 217 -1.32 -23.50 -3.96
C VAL A 217 -1.02 -22.70 -2.68
N ARG A 218 -0.18 -21.65 -2.72
CA ARG A 218 0.08 -20.73 -1.58
C ARG A 218 -1.20 -20.25 -0.91
N THR A 219 -2.25 -19.96 -1.67
CA THR A 219 -3.51 -19.44 -1.12
C THR A 219 -4.31 -20.48 -0.32
N THR A 220 -4.06 -21.77 -0.55
CA THR A 220 -4.69 -22.90 0.15
C THR A 220 -3.96 -23.27 1.45
N PHE A 221 -2.68 -22.92 1.60
CA PHE A 221 -1.90 -23.16 2.83
C PHE A 221 -2.33 -22.22 3.98
N ARG A 222 -3.30 -22.62 4.80
CA ARG A 222 -3.72 -21.84 5.99
C ARG A 222 -2.59 -21.56 7.00
N THR A 223 -1.53 -22.36 7.03
CA THR A 223 -0.42 -22.27 8.00
C THR A 223 0.80 -21.49 7.50
N PHE A 224 0.80 -20.96 6.27
CA PHE A 224 1.89 -20.10 5.79
C PHE A 224 1.85 -18.68 6.42
N GLN A 225 0.71 -18.27 6.98
CA GLN A 225 0.51 -16.91 7.51
C GLN A 225 0.61 -16.76 9.04
N GLY A 226 1.09 -17.77 9.80
CA GLY A 226 1.00 -17.63 11.26
C GLY A 226 1.81 -18.58 12.14
N ARG A 227 3.15 -18.58 12.03
CA ARG A 227 4.17 -18.55 13.12
C ARG A 227 5.60 -18.64 12.53
N PRO A 228 6.64 -18.20 13.27
CA PRO A 228 7.61 -17.22 12.76
C PRO A 228 8.70 -17.85 11.88
N LYS A 229 8.98 -17.20 10.75
CA LYS A 229 10.04 -17.50 9.75
C LYS A 229 9.73 -18.62 8.73
N GLY A 230 8.70 -18.38 7.91
CA GLY A 230 8.70 -18.70 6.46
C GLY A 230 8.58 -20.15 5.97
N GLY A 231 8.16 -21.11 6.79
CA GLY A 231 7.76 -22.45 6.34
C GLY A 231 8.82 -23.19 5.51
N LEU A 232 8.39 -24.00 4.53
CA LEU A 232 9.31 -24.73 3.65
C LEU A 232 10.22 -23.81 2.82
N VAL A 233 9.78 -22.59 2.50
CA VAL A 233 10.57 -21.64 1.71
C VAL A 233 11.75 -21.09 2.53
N ALA A 234 11.53 -20.78 3.81
CA ALA A 234 12.62 -20.37 4.71
C ALA A 234 13.57 -21.52 5.06
N LEU A 235 13.07 -22.76 5.09
CA LEU A 235 13.90 -23.94 5.28
C LEU A 235 14.75 -24.23 4.03
N ASP A 236 14.11 -24.26 2.87
CA ASP A 236 14.72 -24.68 1.61
C ASP A 236 13.91 -24.22 0.37
N ALA A 237 14.01 -22.92 0.03
CA ALA A 237 13.37 -22.38 -1.16
C ALA A 237 13.73 -23.13 -2.45
N PRO A 238 15.01 -23.46 -2.75
CA PRO A 238 15.36 -24.23 -3.94
C PRO A 238 14.59 -25.55 -4.07
N LEU A 239 14.39 -26.28 -2.96
CA LEU A 239 13.63 -27.52 -2.97
C LEU A 239 12.16 -27.30 -3.33
N VAL A 240 11.52 -26.26 -2.78
CA VAL A 240 10.11 -25.94 -3.08
C VAL A 240 9.90 -25.70 -4.56
N HIS A 241 10.77 -24.89 -5.18
CA HIS A 241 10.67 -24.62 -6.62
C HIS A 241 11.07 -25.85 -7.47
N ALA A 242 11.95 -26.71 -6.97
CA ALA A 242 12.28 -27.97 -7.66
C ALA A 242 11.11 -28.98 -7.62
N ILE A 243 10.36 -29.05 -6.52
CA ILE A 243 9.14 -29.86 -6.40
C ILE A 243 8.06 -29.35 -7.36
N ASP A 244 7.88 -28.04 -7.47
CA ASP A 244 6.97 -27.42 -8.46
C ASP A 244 7.33 -27.86 -9.89
N ALA A 245 8.63 -27.89 -10.22
CA ALA A 245 9.12 -28.32 -11.52
C ALA A 245 9.10 -29.84 -11.77
N ALA A 246 9.07 -30.69 -10.73
CA ALA A 246 9.28 -32.14 -10.83
C ALA A 246 8.11 -32.92 -11.47
N GLY A 247 7.00 -32.25 -11.80
CA GLY A 247 5.84 -32.86 -12.44
C GLY A 247 4.95 -33.67 -11.47
N PRO A 248 3.70 -33.98 -11.88
CA PRO A 248 2.69 -34.53 -10.98
C PRO A 248 3.03 -35.92 -10.42
N GLU A 249 3.72 -36.77 -11.19
CA GLU A 249 4.08 -38.13 -10.74
C GLU A 249 5.09 -38.08 -9.57
N VAL A 250 6.13 -37.26 -9.69
CA VAL A 250 7.12 -37.07 -8.63
C VAL A 250 6.50 -36.39 -7.42
N GLN A 251 5.63 -35.39 -7.64
CA GLN A 251 4.89 -34.73 -6.58
C GLN A 251 4.04 -35.73 -5.76
N ARG A 252 3.30 -36.64 -6.41
CA ARG A 252 2.53 -37.70 -5.74
C ARG A 252 3.41 -38.69 -4.98
N ALA A 253 4.51 -39.13 -5.60
CA ALA A 253 5.45 -40.04 -4.95
C ALA A 253 6.10 -39.40 -3.71
N LEU A 254 6.41 -38.11 -3.78
CA LEU A 254 6.94 -37.34 -2.65
C LEU A 254 5.89 -37.20 -1.53
N ALA A 255 4.64 -36.90 -1.86
CA ALA A 255 3.56 -36.81 -0.88
C ALA A 255 3.40 -38.11 -0.07
N ARG A 256 3.38 -39.26 -0.77
CA ARG A 256 3.35 -40.59 -0.14
C ARG A 256 4.55 -40.80 0.77
N TRP A 257 5.74 -40.57 0.24
CA TRP A 257 6.99 -40.73 0.98
C TRP A 257 7.02 -39.87 2.25
N ALA A 258 6.55 -38.62 2.17
CA ALA A 258 6.49 -37.71 3.31
C ALA A 258 5.50 -38.18 4.37
N ALA A 259 4.33 -38.71 3.97
CA ALA A 259 3.35 -39.27 4.90
C ALA A 259 3.91 -40.47 5.69
N HIS A 260 4.55 -41.43 4.99
CA HIS A 260 5.24 -42.56 5.62
C HIS A 260 6.31 -42.07 6.61
N ARG A 261 7.12 -41.08 6.21
CA ARG A 261 8.20 -40.54 7.02
C ARG A 261 7.70 -39.79 8.26
N ALA A 262 6.55 -39.13 8.17
CA ALA A 262 5.90 -38.45 9.29
C ALA A 262 5.29 -39.45 10.29
N CYS A 263 4.59 -40.48 9.80
CA CYS A 263 4.02 -41.55 10.63
C CYS A 263 5.10 -42.31 11.40
N ALA A 264 6.22 -42.62 10.75
CA ALA A 264 7.35 -43.31 11.38
C ALA A 264 7.99 -42.48 12.50
N ALA A 265 8.22 -41.19 12.25
CA ALA A 265 8.78 -40.29 13.28
C ALA A 265 7.83 -40.07 14.47
N ALA A 266 6.53 -40.11 14.24
CA ALA A 266 5.52 -40.00 15.29
C ALA A 266 5.24 -41.33 16.02
N GLY A 267 5.87 -42.44 15.61
CA GLY A 267 5.67 -43.78 16.18
C GLY A 267 4.30 -44.40 15.87
N LEU A 268 3.68 -44.02 14.76
CA LEU A 268 2.33 -44.45 14.39
C LEU A 268 2.29 -45.73 13.53
N ASP A 269 3.43 -46.23 13.09
CA ASP A 269 3.54 -47.39 12.17
C ASP A 269 2.95 -48.69 12.74
N GLY A 270 2.89 -48.81 14.07
CA GLY A 270 2.33 -49.98 14.76
C GLY A 270 0.80 -49.99 14.86
N ILE A 271 0.10 -49.03 14.25
CA ILE A 271 -1.35 -48.88 14.36
C ILE A 271 -2.02 -49.38 13.07
N ASP A 272 -2.85 -50.42 13.17
CA ASP A 272 -3.40 -51.14 12.01
C ASP A 272 -4.17 -50.23 11.03
N TRP A 273 -4.92 -49.26 11.53
CA TRP A 273 -5.68 -48.34 10.69
C TRP A 273 -4.81 -47.27 10.03
N VAL A 274 -3.66 -46.93 10.62
CA VAL A 274 -2.64 -46.06 10.00
C VAL A 274 -1.90 -46.82 8.90
N ALA A 275 -1.48 -48.05 9.19
CA ALA A 275 -0.82 -48.92 8.22
C ALA A 275 -1.73 -49.20 6.99
N ARG A 276 -3.03 -49.43 7.22
CA ARG A 276 -4.02 -49.55 6.14
C ARG A 276 -4.10 -48.27 5.30
N ALA A 277 -4.14 -47.11 5.94
CA ALA A 277 -4.26 -45.83 5.25
C ALA A 277 -3.02 -45.50 4.41
N LEU A 278 -1.82 -45.81 4.90
CA LEU A 278 -0.59 -45.70 4.13
C LEU A 278 -0.62 -46.61 2.89
N ALA A 279 -1.13 -47.84 3.02
CA ALA A 279 -1.29 -48.76 1.89
C ALA A 279 -2.38 -48.34 0.89
N GLU A 280 -3.44 -47.64 1.34
CA GLU A 280 -4.43 -47.00 0.47
C GLU A 280 -3.81 -45.84 -0.30
N LEU A 281 -3.04 -44.99 0.38
CA LEU A 281 -2.33 -43.86 -0.21
C LEU A 281 -1.33 -44.30 -1.28
N ASP A 282 -0.58 -45.40 -1.03
CA ASP A 282 0.36 -45.99 -1.98
C ASP A 282 -0.34 -46.51 -3.24
N ARG A 283 -1.54 -47.08 -3.10
CA ARG A 283 -2.39 -47.53 -4.21
C ARG A 283 -3.14 -46.40 -4.90
N GLY A 284 -3.14 -45.18 -4.34
CA GLY A 284 -3.91 -44.04 -4.84
C GLY A 284 -5.42 -44.19 -4.62
N GLU A 285 -5.81 -44.97 -3.60
CA GLU A 285 -7.19 -45.16 -3.21
C GLU A 285 -7.63 -44.10 -2.18
N PRO A 286 -8.92 -43.74 -2.13
CA PRO A 286 -9.45 -42.88 -1.07
C PRO A 286 -9.23 -43.48 0.32
N LEU A 287 -8.85 -42.63 1.28
CA LEU A 287 -8.64 -43.04 2.66
C LEU A 287 -9.96 -43.55 3.28
N SER A 288 -9.93 -44.76 3.83
CA SER A 288 -11.09 -45.35 4.51
C SER A 288 -11.16 -44.95 6.00
N PRO A 289 -12.35 -45.04 6.65
CA PRO A 289 -12.56 -44.58 8.03
C PRO A 289 -11.53 -45.13 9.03
N PRO A 290 -10.96 -44.32 9.94
CA PRO A 290 -11.49 -43.03 10.42
C PRO A 290 -10.94 -41.79 9.69
N LEU A 291 -10.07 -41.97 8.69
CA LEU A 291 -9.34 -40.89 8.01
C LEU A 291 -10.15 -40.22 6.89
N ASP A 292 -11.31 -40.77 6.56
CA ASP A 292 -12.25 -40.24 5.57
C ASP A 292 -12.95 -38.95 6.03
N ALA A 293 -12.90 -38.63 7.33
CA ALA A 293 -13.51 -37.42 7.89
C ALA A 293 -12.71 -36.86 9.09
N PRO A 294 -12.44 -35.53 9.13
CA PRO A 294 -11.66 -34.91 10.22
C PRO A 294 -12.19 -35.14 11.64
N ARG A 295 -13.52 -35.23 11.80
CA ARG A 295 -14.15 -35.51 13.10
C ARG A 295 -13.90 -36.93 13.58
N ARG A 296 -14.03 -37.92 12.67
CA ARG A 296 -13.79 -39.34 12.97
C ARG A 296 -12.32 -39.61 13.26
N LEU A 297 -11.42 -38.95 12.53
CA LEU A 297 -9.99 -38.98 12.80
C LEU A 297 -9.70 -38.51 14.24
N ARG A 298 -10.25 -37.36 14.64
CA ARG A 298 -10.07 -36.84 15.99
C ARG A 298 -10.56 -37.85 17.03
N GLU A 299 -11.77 -38.37 16.88
CA GLU A 299 -12.36 -39.37 17.79
C GLU A 299 -11.50 -40.65 17.89
N ALA A 300 -11.02 -41.18 16.76
CA ALA A 300 -10.18 -42.37 16.72
C ALA A 300 -8.81 -42.15 17.40
N VAL A 301 -8.21 -40.97 17.19
CA VAL A 301 -6.94 -40.59 17.82
C VAL A 301 -7.06 -40.52 19.35
N PHE A 302 -8.18 -40.01 19.87
CA PHE A 302 -8.43 -39.96 21.32
C PHE A 302 -8.82 -41.34 21.90
N ALA A 303 -9.46 -42.19 21.13
CA ALA A 303 -9.95 -43.50 21.58
C ALA A 303 -8.87 -44.61 21.60
N ASP A 304 -7.89 -44.57 20.68
CA ASP A 304 -6.87 -45.62 20.57
C ASP A 304 -5.73 -45.39 21.58
N ALA A 305 -5.57 -46.32 22.53
CA ALA A 305 -4.54 -46.27 23.56
C ALA A 305 -3.11 -46.46 23.01
N ARG A 306 -2.97 -46.94 21.77
CA ARG A 306 -1.67 -47.12 21.09
C ARG A 306 -1.11 -45.81 20.53
N VAL A 307 -1.92 -44.76 20.39
CA VAL A 307 -1.44 -43.44 19.96
C VAL A 307 -0.60 -42.83 21.08
N PRO A 308 0.69 -42.49 20.83
CA PRO A 308 1.53 -41.89 21.86
C PRO A 308 0.95 -40.55 22.34
N ARG A 309 0.90 -40.35 23.66
CA ARG A 309 0.35 -39.14 24.30
C ARG A 309 1.44 -38.33 24.99
N SER A 310 1.29 -37.02 24.98
CA SER A 310 2.06 -36.10 25.82
C SER A 310 1.65 -36.23 27.29
N HIS A 311 2.45 -35.66 28.19
CA HIS A 311 2.25 -35.73 29.64
C HIS A 311 0.90 -35.18 30.13
N ASP A 312 0.22 -34.36 29.32
CA ASP A 312 -1.11 -33.80 29.58
C ASP A 312 -2.29 -34.67 29.06
N GLY A 313 -1.99 -35.85 28.50
CA GLY A 313 -2.99 -36.78 27.99
C GLY A 313 -3.53 -36.45 26.59
N THR A 314 -3.01 -35.40 25.94
CA THR A 314 -3.32 -35.08 24.54
C THR A 314 -2.32 -35.75 23.59
N PRO A 315 -2.71 -36.06 22.33
CA PRO A 315 -1.74 -36.42 21.30
C PRO A 315 -0.72 -35.30 21.19
N GLY A 316 0.57 -35.63 21.24
CA GLY A 316 1.62 -34.63 21.12
C GLY A 316 1.58 -33.91 19.76
N GLN A 317 2.30 -32.79 19.69
CA GLN A 317 2.55 -32.06 18.44
C GLN A 317 2.96 -33.00 17.28
N PRO A 318 3.90 -33.96 17.45
CA PRO A 318 4.33 -34.88 16.39
C PRO A 318 3.23 -35.78 15.81
N GLN A 319 2.31 -36.29 16.64
CA GLN A 319 1.21 -37.16 16.18
C GLN A 319 0.19 -36.35 15.39
N SER A 320 -0.13 -35.14 15.86
CA SER A 320 -1.09 -34.25 15.19
C SER A 320 -0.60 -33.86 13.79
N VAL A 321 0.69 -33.54 13.64
CA VAL A 321 1.26 -33.20 12.33
C VAL A 321 1.44 -34.43 11.43
N ALA A 322 1.69 -35.62 11.97
CA ALA A 322 1.75 -36.84 11.16
C ALA A 322 0.38 -37.21 10.56
N PHE A 323 -0.71 -37.04 11.30
CA PHE A 323 -2.05 -37.21 10.75
C PHE A 323 -2.40 -36.16 9.70
N ALA A 324 -1.96 -34.90 9.88
CA ALA A 324 -2.08 -33.87 8.86
C ALA A 324 -1.32 -34.29 7.58
N ALA A 325 -0.08 -34.77 7.69
CA ALA A 325 0.71 -35.23 6.55
C ALA A 325 -0.01 -36.33 5.75
N LEU A 326 -0.67 -37.25 6.44
CA LEU A 326 -1.37 -38.37 5.80
C LEU A 326 -2.66 -37.93 5.08
N VAL A 327 -3.43 -37.02 5.66
CA VAL A 327 -4.62 -36.44 5.02
C VAL A 327 -4.21 -35.54 3.85
N ASP A 328 -3.20 -34.70 4.05
CA ASP A 328 -2.71 -33.76 3.04
C ASP A 328 -2.11 -34.48 1.82
N ALA A 329 -1.43 -35.62 2.04
CA ALA A 329 -0.89 -36.41 0.94
C ALA A 329 -1.99 -36.97 0.00
N ALA A 330 -3.23 -37.07 0.48
CA ALA A 330 -4.39 -37.51 -0.29
C ALA A 330 -5.09 -36.38 -1.06
N ALA A 331 -4.62 -35.12 -0.99
CA ALA A 331 -5.24 -33.98 -1.68
C ALA A 331 -5.29 -34.17 -3.21
N ASP A 332 -6.27 -33.58 -3.91
CA ASP A 332 -6.48 -33.78 -5.36
C ASP A 332 -5.38 -33.16 -6.22
N ASP A 333 -4.83 -32.00 -5.83
CA ASP A 333 -3.69 -31.41 -6.53
C ASP A 333 -2.37 -32.06 -6.07
N PRO A 334 -1.56 -32.64 -6.98
CA PRO A 334 -0.30 -33.26 -6.62
C PRO A 334 0.72 -32.34 -5.95
N LEU A 335 0.80 -31.08 -6.36
CA LEU A 335 1.76 -30.11 -5.83
C LEU A 335 1.36 -29.71 -4.41
N GLU A 336 0.07 -29.46 -4.19
CA GLU A 336 -0.50 -29.26 -2.86
C GLU A 336 -0.20 -30.43 -1.94
N ALA A 337 -0.50 -31.66 -2.38
CA ALA A 337 -0.25 -32.88 -1.62
C ALA A 337 1.23 -33.03 -1.23
N ALA A 338 2.13 -32.81 -2.17
CA ALA A 338 3.57 -32.92 -1.96
C ALA A 338 4.09 -31.94 -0.92
N LEU A 339 3.74 -30.65 -1.07
CA LEU A 339 4.24 -29.58 -0.23
C LEU A 339 3.61 -29.60 1.18
N ASN A 340 2.31 -29.87 1.30
CA ASN A 340 1.65 -29.98 2.60
C ASN A 340 2.18 -31.18 3.39
N ALA A 341 2.24 -32.36 2.75
CA ALA A 341 2.76 -33.57 3.41
C ALA A 341 4.23 -33.40 3.83
N LEU A 342 5.06 -32.77 2.99
CA LEU A 342 6.45 -32.48 3.34
C LEU A 342 6.56 -31.47 4.50
N HIS A 343 5.73 -30.43 4.50
CA HIS A 343 5.73 -29.45 5.60
C HIS A 343 5.36 -30.10 6.93
N ALA A 344 4.32 -30.93 6.91
CA ALA A 344 3.88 -31.68 8.07
C ALA A 344 4.93 -32.71 8.54
N ALA A 345 5.63 -33.37 7.61
CA ALA A 345 6.77 -34.23 7.93
C ALA A 345 7.93 -33.45 8.56
N VAL A 346 8.31 -32.30 8.01
CA VAL A 346 9.34 -31.43 8.62
C VAL A 346 8.95 -31.03 10.05
N ALA A 347 7.68 -30.68 10.28
CA ALA A 347 7.20 -30.33 11.61
C ALA A 347 7.23 -31.52 12.59
N ALA A 348 6.98 -32.75 12.10
CA ALA A 348 7.02 -33.98 12.91
C ALA A 348 8.45 -34.31 13.39
N HIS A 349 9.46 -34.00 12.57
CA HIS A 349 10.87 -34.28 12.83
C HIS A 349 11.58 -33.18 13.65
N GLY A 350 10.91 -32.06 13.95
CA GLY A 350 11.45 -31.00 14.81
C GLY A 350 12.70 -30.31 14.23
N THR A 351 13.83 -30.31 14.95
CA THR A 351 15.06 -29.61 14.57
C THR A 351 15.80 -30.22 13.38
N ASP A 352 15.44 -31.43 12.94
CA ASP A 352 16.12 -32.17 11.87
C ASP A 352 15.54 -31.92 10.47
N GLY A 353 14.73 -30.86 10.29
CA GLY A 353 14.10 -30.53 9.00
C GLY A 353 15.07 -30.42 7.82
N ALA A 354 16.29 -29.91 8.04
CA ALA A 354 17.31 -29.82 6.98
C ALA A 354 17.81 -31.21 6.52
N HIS A 355 17.87 -32.19 7.43
CA HIS A 355 18.23 -33.56 7.08
C HIS A 355 17.16 -34.20 6.20
N LEU A 356 15.88 -33.95 6.51
CA LEU A 356 14.75 -34.43 5.73
C LEU A 356 14.78 -33.84 4.30
N CYS A 357 15.08 -32.55 4.14
CA CYS A 357 15.25 -31.93 2.82
C CYS A 357 16.39 -32.54 2.00
N ALA A 358 17.49 -32.95 2.64
CA ALA A 358 18.58 -33.68 1.97
C ALA A 358 18.19 -35.12 1.61
N GLU A 359 17.35 -35.77 2.43
CA GLU A 359 16.79 -37.08 2.15
C GLU A 359 15.84 -37.05 0.95
N VAL A 360 14.96 -36.04 0.86
CA VAL A 360 14.08 -35.82 -0.31
C VAL A 360 14.89 -35.75 -1.60
N ARG A 361 15.97 -34.97 -1.64
CA ARG A 361 16.81 -34.86 -2.85
C ARG A 361 17.48 -36.17 -3.25
N ARG A 362 17.79 -37.03 -2.30
CA ARG A 362 18.36 -38.36 -2.56
C ARG A 362 17.30 -39.34 -3.07
N ALA A 363 16.09 -39.28 -2.51
CA ALA A 363 14.97 -40.14 -2.90
C ALA A 363 14.36 -39.73 -4.24
N PHE A 364 14.37 -38.43 -4.56
CA PHE A 364 13.76 -37.84 -5.75
C PHE A 364 14.78 -37.01 -6.54
N PRO A 365 15.55 -37.63 -7.46
CA PRO A 365 16.60 -36.94 -8.23
C PRO A 365 16.09 -35.73 -9.02
N ALA A 366 14.82 -35.72 -9.43
CA ALA A 366 14.19 -34.58 -10.10
C ALA A 366 14.14 -33.30 -9.24
N THR A 367 14.30 -33.43 -7.92
CA THR A 367 14.35 -32.31 -6.96
C THR A 367 15.77 -31.93 -6.53
N ALA A 368 16.79 -32.61 -7.05
CA ALA A 368 18.18 -32.44 -6.62
C ALA A 368 18.83 -31.14 -7.13
N ALA A 369 18.39 -30.63 -8.29
CA ALA A 369 18.89 -29.39 -8.86
C ALA A 369 17.96 -28.21 -8.53
N PRO A 370 18.49 -27.04 -8.14
CA PRO A 370 17.69 -25.84 -8.06
C PRO A 370 17.13 -25.51 -9.45
N PRO A 371 15.92 -24.97 -9.55
CA PRO A 371 15.41 -24.51 -10.84
C PRO A 371 16.31 -23.42 -11.39
N ALA A 372 16.58 -23.47 -12.70
CA ALA A 372 17.39 -22.48 -13.38
C ALA A 372 16.86 -21.07 -13.06
N THR A 373 17.72 -20.21 -12.52
CA THR A 373 17.32 -18.83 -12.26
C THR A 373 17.09 -18.12 -13.59
N GLU A 374 16.20 -17.13 -13.63
CA GLU A 374 15.96 -16.31 -14.82
C GLU A 374 17.24 -15.61 -15.33
N ARG A 375 18.29 -15.58 -14.51
CA ARG A 375 19.65 -15.14 -14.86
C ARG A 375 20.37 -16.18 -15.74
N ASP A 376 20.20 -17.47 -15.47
CA ASP A 376 20.80 -18.56 -16.24
C ASP A 376 20.16 -18.72 -17.64
N ARG A 377 18.87 -18.40 -17.77
CA ARG A 377 18.15 -18.42 -19.06
C ARG A 377 18.60 -17.32 -20.02
N ARG A 378 19.13 -16.20 -19.51
CA ARG A 378 19.70 -15.11 -20.32
C ARG A 378 21.14 -15.36 -20.77
N HIS A 379 21.82 -16.37 -20.23
CA HIS A 379 23.18 -16.76 -20.64
C HIS A 379 23.21 -18.00 -21.54
N THR A 380 22.05 -18.60 -21.82
CA THR A 380 21.92 -19.81 -22.64
C THR A 380 21.28 -19.56 -24.00
N THR A 381 21.01 -18.30 -24.38
CA THR A 381 20.66 -17.98 -25.78
C THR A 381 21.93 -17.99 -26.62
N PRO A 382 22.15 -18.94 -27.54
CA PRO A 382 23.25 -18.84 -28.48
C PRO A 382 22.93 -17.68 -29.42
N THR A 383 23.84 -16.72 -29.53
CA THR A 383 23.86 -15.75 -30.61
C THR A 383 23.94 -16.54 -31.92
N ALA A 384 22.79 -16.71 -32.58
CA ALA A 384 22.76 -17.24 -33.94
C ALA A 384 23.47 -16.23 -34.85
N ARG A 385 24.61 -16.66 -35.42
CA ARG A 385 25.24 -16.04 -36.58
C ARG A 385 24.63 -16.59 -37.85
#